data_AF-A0A845R224-F1
#
_entry.id   AF-A0A845R224-F1
#
_cell.length_a   1.000
_cell.length_b   1.000
_cell.length_c   1.000
_cell.angle_alpha   90.00
_cell.angle_beta   90.00
_cell.angle_gamma   90.00
#
_symmetry.space_group_name_H-M   'P 1'
#
loop_
_entity.id
_entity.type
_entity.pdbx_description
1 polymer ?
#
loop_
_entity_poly.entity_id
_entity_poly.type
_entity_poly.pdbx_seq_one_letter_code
_entity_poly.pdbx_strand_id
1 'polypeptide(L)'
;MKQTGFDGGNLRLPKSFYDRPLTPKEAQFATDNINIVWWYLDQQGLDRAEWFDVVIFRYLLTVKRWFAVPDLQQVKFVTLACSAMRSAIGNERRKRANEPRTVSLYEPIPGTDDLLFIDTIAAPEPIFA
;
A
#
# COMPACT_ATOMS: atom_id res chain seq x y z
N MET A 1 18.13 19.72 17.60
CA MET A 1 18.74 18.53 16.94
C MET A 1 18.19 18.47 15.52
N LYS A 2 19.05 18.59 14.51
CA LYS A 2 18.63 18.49 13.10
C LYS A 2 18.20 17.06 12.82
N GLN A 3 16.95 16.87 12.45
CA GLN A 3 16.50 15.64 11.81
C GLN A 3 17.16 15.60 10.43
N THR A 4 18.31 14.94 10.33
CA THR A 4 18.90 14.59 9.03
C THR A 4 18.00 13.52 8.44
N GLY A 5 17.15 13.92 7.50
CA GLY A 5 16.31 13.02 6.71
C GLY A 5 17.19 12.00 6.01
N PHE A 6 16.98 10.73 6.32
CA PHE A 6 17.54 9.65 5.52
C PHE A 6 16.70 9.56 4.24
N ASP A 7 17.14 10.25 3.19
CA ASP A 7 16.53 10.25 1.85
C ASP A 7 16.71 8.91 1.09
N GLY A 8 16.83 7.78 1.81
CA GLY A 8 16.93 6.43 1.21
C GLY A 8 15.65 5.96 0.49
N GLY A 9 14.62 6.81 0.41
CA GLY A 9 13.31 6.48 -0.15
C GLY A 9 13.15 6.78 -1.65
N ASN A 10 13.91 7.71 -2.22
CA ASN A 10 13.52 8.35 -3.50
C ASN A 10 14.12 7.72 -4.77
N LEU A 11 15.05 6.76 -4.67
CA LEU A 11 15.56 6.09 -5.85
C LEU A 11 14.57 5.02 -6.33
N ARG A 12 13.69 5.40 -7.26
CA ARG A 12 12.81 4.46 -7.97
C ARG A 12 13.62 3.73 -9.03
N LEU A 13 13.86 2.45 -8.81
CA LEU A 13 14.44 1.55 -9.81
C LEU A 13 13.47 1.32 -11.00
N PRO A 14 13.95 0.84 -12.17
CA PRO A 14 13.11 0.58 -13.33
C PRO A 14 11.95 -0.37 -13.04
N LYS A 15 10.83 -0.25 -13.77
CA LYS A 15 9.64 -1.11 -13.55
C LYS A 15 9.98 -2.61 -13.63
N SER A 16 10.81 -3.02 -14.58
CA SER A 16 11.29 -4.40 -14.74
C SER A 16 11.97 -4.95 -13.49
N PHE A 17 12.63 -4.10 -12.70
CA PHE A 17 13.21 -4.50 -11.42
C PHE A 17 12.13 -4.95 -10.43
N TYR A 18 10.97 -4.30 -10.40
CA TYR A 18 9.88 -4.64 -9.50
C TYR A 18 9.06 -5.84 -9.96
N ASP A 19 8.89 -5.98 -11.27
CA ASP A 19 8.10 -7.07 -11.87
C ASP A 19 8.83 -8.43 -11.83
N ARG A 20 10.17 -8.44 -11.83
CA ARG A 20 10.91 -9.71 -11.73
C ARG A 20 10.64 -10.45 -10.41
N PRO A 21 10.64 -11.80 -10.39
CA PRO A 21 10.59 -12.55 -9.15
C PRO A 21 11.81 -12.26 -8.26
N LEU A 22 11.71 -12.65 -6.99
CA LEU A 22 12.88 -12.69 -6.10
C LEU A 22 13.91 -13.68 -6.65
N THR A 23 15.18 -13.29 -6.59
CA THR A 23 16.27 -14.24 -6.81
C THR A 23 16.31 -15.25 -5.66
N PRO A 24 16.93 -16.44 -5.83
CA PRO A 24 17.04 -17.42 -4.76
C PRO A 24 17.64 -16.86 -3.46
N LYS A 25 18.66 -15.99 -3.59
CA LYS A 25 19.30 -15.31 -2.45
C LYS A 25 18.35 -14.37 -1.72
N GLU A 26 17.58 -13.57 -2.46
CA GLU A 26 16.58 -12.68 -1.88
C GLU A 26 15.43 -13.46 -1.24
N ALA A 27 14.99 -14.56 -1.85
CA ALA A 27 13.93 -15.42 -1.32
C ALA A 27 14.35 -16.11 -0.01
N GLN A 28 15.59 -16.61 0.06
CA GLN A 28 16.13 -17.17 1.29
C GLN A 28 16.21 -16.11 2.39
N PHE A 29 16.76 -14.94 2.08
CA PHE A 29 16.85 -13.84 3.03
C PHE A 29 15.47 -13.39 3.55
N ALA A 30 14.47 -13.32 2.66
CA ALA A 30 13.09 -13.02 3.03
C ALA A 30 12.51 -14.08 3.97
N THR A 31 12.80 -15.36 3.73
CA THR A 31 12.34 -16.47 4.57
C THR A 31 12.97 -16.40 5.96
N ASP A 32 14.28 -16.21 6.03
CA ASP A 32 15.04 -16.17 7.28
C ASP A 32 14.61 -15.01 8.19
N ASN A 33 14.10 -13.93 7.59
CA ASN A 33 13.74 -12.69 8.28
C ASN A 33 12.23 -12.45 8.33
N ILE A 34 11.39 -13.43 7.97
CA ILE A 34 9.93 -13.23 7.88
C ILE A 34 9.29 -12.99 9.25
N ASN A 35 9.93 -13.44 10.33
CA ASN A 35 9.51 -13.20 11.70
C ASN A 35 9.38 -11.70 12.06
N ILE A 36 10.11 -10.83 11.36
CA ILE A 36 9.98 -9.38 11.49
C ILE A 36 8.55 -8.92 11.17
N VAL A 37 7.90 -9.54 10.19
CA VAL A 37 6.52 -9.20 9.80
C VAL A 37 5.56 -9.51 10.93
N TRP A 38 5.65 -10.72 11.51
CA TRP A 38 4.79 -11.15 12.62
C TRP A 38 5.01 -10.29 13.86
N TRP A 39 6.28 -10.12 14.26
CA TRP A 39 6.63 -9.25 15.38
C TRP A 39 6.12 -7.82 15.17
N TYR A 40 6.28 -7.27 13.97
CA TYR A 40 5.84 -5.91 13.68
C TYR A 40 4.31 -5.77 13.82
N LEU A 41 3.53 -6.70 13.26
CA LEU A 41 2.07 -6.69 13.38
C LEU A 41 1.62 -6.77 14.84
N ASP A 42 2.24 -7.66 15.62
CA ASP A 42 1.95 -7.79 17.06
C ASP A 42 2.25 -6.50 17.83
N GLN A 43 3.41 -5.88 17.56
CA GLN A 43 3.80 -4.61 18.18
C GLN A 43 2.87 -3.44 17.80
N GLN A 44 2.21 -3.52 16.65
CA GLN A 44 1.21 -2.52 16.25
C GLN A 44 -0.21 -2.85 16.72
N GLY A 45 -0.43 -4.01 17.36
CA GLY A 45 -1.74 -4.47 17.78
C GLY A 45 -2.70 -4.72 16.61
N LEU A 46 -2.17 -5.12 15.45
CA LEU A 46 -2.94 -5.37 14.24
C LEU A 46 -3.33 -6.84 14.13
N ASP A 47 -4.55 -7.11 13.67
CA ASP A 47 -4.94 -8.48 13.32
C ASP A 47 -4.06 -9.00 12.18
N ARG A 48 -3.38 -10.13 12.43
CA ARG A 48 -2.47 -10.73 11.47
C ARG A 48 -3.20 -11.16 10.20
N ALA A 49 -4.40 -11.72 10.32
CA ALA A 49 -5.16 -12.22 9.17
C ALA A 49 -5.58 -11.06 8.24
N GLU A 50 -5.95 -9.92 8.83
CA GLU A 50 -6.36 -8.73 8.07
C GLU A 50 -5.16 -8.00 7.43
N TRP A 51 -4.03 -7.90 8.13
CA TRP A 51 -2.96 -6.98 7.75
C TRP A 51 -1.75 -7.65 7.10
N PHE A 52 -1.62 -8.99 7.14
CA PHE A 52 -0.46 -9.68 6.58
C PHE A 52 -0.23 -9.37 5.10
N ASP A 53 -1.27 -9.53 4.27
CA ASP A 53 -1.15 -9.29 2.82
C ASP A 53 -0.79 -7.84 2.51
N VAL A 54 -1.29 -6.89 3.29
CA VAL A 54 -0.98 -5.47 3.13
C VAL A 54 0.52 -5.20 3.35
N VAL A 55 1.11 -5.81 4.38
CA VAL A 55 2.49 -5.53 4.77
C VAL A 55 3.51 -6.41 4.05
N ILE A 56 3.16 -7.65 3.69
CA ILE A 56 4.11 -8.63 3.13
C ILE A 56 4.65 -8.17 1.78
N PHE A 57 3.84 -7.58 0.90
CA PHE A 57 4.34 -7.07 -0.39
C PHE A 57 5.39 -5.97 -0.20
N ARG A 58 5.19 -5.12 0.79
CA ARG A 58 6.11 -4.02 1.09
C ARG A 58 7.38 -4.50 1.78
N TYR A 59 7.29 -5.57 2.58
CA TYR A 59 8.44 -6.29 3.12
C TYR A 59 9.30 -6.89 1.99
N LEU A 60 8.69 -7.68 1.09
CA LEU A 60 9.42 -8.32 -0.03
C LEU A 60 10.04 -7.28 -0.98
N LEU A 61 9.34 -6.16 -1.20
CA LEU A 61 9.89 -5.03 -1.96
C LEU A 61 11.13 -4.42 -1.29
N THR A 62 11.10 -4.32 0.04
CA THR A 62 12.24 -3.84 0.83
C THR A 62 13.41 -4.82 0.75
N VAL A 63 13.18 -6.14 0.75
CA VAL A 63 14.23 -7.15 0.49
C VAL A 63 14.91 -6.88 -0.85
N LYS A 64 14.14 -6.74 -1.94
CA LYS A 64 14.72 -6.45 -3.27
C LYS A 64 15.59 -5.18 -3.24
N ARG A 65 15.06 -4.10 -2.68
CA ARG A 65 15.78 -2.81 -2.62
C ARG A 65 17.04 -2.90 -1.75
N TRP A 66 17.00 -3.63 -0.64
CA TRP A 66 18.15 -3.86 0.23
C TRP A 66 19.34 -4.46 -0.52
N PHE A 67 19.08 -5.46 -1.37
CA PHE A 67 20.13 -6.09 -2.18
C PHE A 67 20.61 -5.20 -3.32
N ALA A 68 19.73 -4.39 -3.90
CA ALA A 68 20.03 -3.61 -5.10
C ALA A 68 20.63 -2.23 -4.84
N VAL A 69 20.42 -1.65 -3.65
CA VAL A 69 20.84 -0.28 -3.31
C VAL A 69 21.82 -0.35 -2.13
N PRO A 70 23.14 -0.25 -2.38
CA PRO A 70 24.16 -0.36 -1.33
C PRO A 70 23.96 0.58 -0.14
N ASP A 71 23.50 1.81 -0.39
CA ASP A 71 23.26 2.80 0.66
C ASP A 71 22.20 2.36 1.68
N LEU A 72 21.24 1.51 1.27
CA LEU A 72 20.25 0.97 2.19
C LEU A 72 20.88 0.02 3.21
N GLN A 73 21.97 -0.67 2.85
CA GLN A 73 22.65 -1.62 3.73
C GLN A 73 23.42 -0.94 4.87
N GLN A 74 23.55 0.39 4.86
CA GLN A 74 24.14 1.16 5.96
C GLN A 74 23.20 1.25 7.17
N VAL A 75 21.90 1.01 6.98
CA VAL A 75 20.90 0.96 8.05
C VAL A 75 20.75 -0.50 8.51
N LYS A 76 19.88 -0.83 9.47
CA LYS A 76 19.48 -2.21 9.75
C LYS A 76 18.25 -2.59 8.92
N PHE A 77 18.20 -3.81 8.40
CA PHE A 77 17.10 -4.26 7.53
C PHE A 77 15.73 -4.14 8.22
N VAL A 78 15.64 -4.53 9.50
CA VAL A 78 14.45 -4.36 10.35
C VAL A 78 13.91 -2.94 10.31
N THR A 79 14.78 -1.92 10.40
CA THR A 79 14.37 -0.52 10.42
C THR A 79 13.70 -0.13 9.11
N LEU A 80 14.26 -0.54 7.97
CA LEU A 80 13.67 -0.27 6.67
C LEU A 80 12.36 -1.04 6.48
N ALA A 81 12.33 -2.32 6.83
CA ALA A 81 11.14 -3.14 6.74
C ALA A 81 9.98 -2.54 7.55
N CYS A 82 10.22 -2.15 8.80
CA CYS A 82 9.21 -1.51 9.66
C CYS A 82 8.72 -0.18 9.08
N SER A 83 9.63 0.65 8.58
CA SER A 83 9.27 1.92 7.93
C SER A 83 8.38 1.71 6.70
N ALA A 84 8.75 0.73 5.88
CA ALA A 84 8.02 0.40 4.67
C ALA A 84 6.63 -0.19 5.01
N MET A 85 6.54 -1.15 5.93
CA MET A 85 5.28 -1.75 6.38
C MET A 85 4.34 -0.70 7.00
N ARG A 86 4.85 0.23 7.82
CA ARG A 86 4.08 1.38 8.34
C ARG A 86 3.45 2.20 7.21
N SER A 87 4.21 2.43 6.15
CA SER A 87 3.73 3.17 4.98
C SER A 87 2.64 2.40 4.23
N ALA A 88 2.75 1.07 4.12
CA ALA A 88 1.73 0.22 3.52
C ALA A 88 0.40 0.28 4.30
N ILE A 89 0.45 0.20 5.63
CA ILE A 89 -0.72 0.37 6.49
C ILE A 89 -1.37 1.73 6.28
N GLY A 90 -0.58 2.81 6.27
CA GLY A 90 -1.10 4.16 6.03
C GLY A 90 -1.76 4.30 4.66
N ASN A 91 -1.20 3.68 3.62
CA ASN A 91 -1.78 3.68 2.28
C ASN A 91 -3.11 2.90 2.25
N GLU A 92 -3.16 1.72 2.85
CA GLU A 92 -4.36 0.90 2.88
C GLU A 92 -5.50 1.57 3.67
N ARG A 93 -5.19 2.18 4.82
CA ARG A 93 -6.18 2.96 5.58
C ARG A 93 -6.76 4.12 4.76
N ARG A 94 -5.91 4.86 4.03
CA ARG A 94 -6.38 5.93 3.13
C ARG A 94 -7.21 5.39 1.97
N LYS A 95 -6.83 4.23 1.41
CA LYS A 95 -7.59 3.57 0.35
C LYS A 95 -9.00 3.23 0.83
N ARG A 96 -9.12 2.57 1.99
CA ARG A 96 -10.41 2.21 2.61
C ARG A 96 -11.25 3.45 2.96
N ALA A 97 -10.62 4.50 3.49
CA ALA A 97 -11.33 5.75 3.81
C ALA A 97 -11.87 6.48 2.57
N ASN A 98 -11.23 6.29 1.42
CA ASN A 98 -11.62 6.89 0.15
C ASN A 98 -12.39 5.90 -0.75
N GLU A 99 -12.82 4.76 -0.21
CA GLU A 99 -13.56 3.76 -0.98
C GLU A 99 -14.93 4.34 -1.35
N PRO A 100 -15.28 4.42 -2.65
CA PRO A 100 -16.56 4.96 -3.07
C PRO A 100 -17.70 4.17 -2.44
N ARG A 101 -18.60 4.86 -1.74
CA ARG A 101 -19.83 4.23 -1.24
C ARG A 101 -20.68 3.82 -2.45
N THR A 102 -20.98 2.53 -2.55
CA THR A 102 -22.00 2.05 -3.50
C THR A 102 -23.37 2.53 -3.04
N VAL A 103 -24.09 3.19 -3.93
CA VAL A 103 -25.45 3.68 -3.73
C VAL A 103 -26.34 3.18 -4.86
N SER A 104 -27.64 3.04 -4.60
CA SER A 104 -28.60 2.75 -5.66
C SER A 104 -28.92 4.02 -6.43
N LEU A 105 -29.11 3.90 -7.75
CA LEU A 105 -29.62 5.03 -8.55
C LEU A 105 -31.01 5.50 -8.08
N TYR A 106 -31.77 4.61 -7.44
CA TYR A 106 -33.09 4.89 -6.88
C TYR A 106 -33.05 5.26 -5.39
N GLU A 107 -31.88 5.50 -4.80
CA GLU A 107 -31.74 6.02 -3.44
C GLU A 107 -31.82 7.55 -3.45
N PRO A 108 -32.49 8.18 -2.46
CA PRO A 108 -32.50 9.63 -2.33
C PRO A 108 -31.10 10.16 -2.02
N ILE A 109 -30.76 11.30 -2.62
CA ILE A 109 -29.49 11.98 -2.37
C ILE A 109 -29.53 12.59 -0.96
N PRO A 110 -28.55 12.31 -0.08
CA PRO A 110 -28.54 12.89 1.26
C PRO A 110 -28.58 14.42 1.24
N GLY A 111 -29.57 15.02 1.92
CA GLY A 111 -29.72 16.47 2.03
C GLY A 111 -30.48 17.14 0.89
N THR A 112 -31.19 16.37 0.06
CA THR A 112 -32.12 16.89 -0.96
C THR A 112 -33.58 16.57 -0.60
N ASP A 113 -34.53 17.28 -1.21
CA ASP A 113 -35.97 16.99 -1.10
C ASP A 113 -36.34 15.79 -1.99
N ASP A 114 -35.93 14.58 -1.56
CA ASP A 114 -36.24 13.29 -2.21
C ASP A 114 -35.75 13.12 -3.66
N LEU A 115 -34.86 13.99 -4.15
CA LEU A 115 -34.18 13.82 -5.44
C LEU A 115 -33.38 12.52 -5.43
N LEU A 116 -33.62 11.65 -6.41
CA LEU A 116 -32.90 10.39 -6.55
C LEU A 116 -31.62 10.59 -7.36
N PHE A 117 -30.62 9.71 -7.16
CA PHE A 117 -29.39 9.74 -7.97
C PHE A 117 -29.66 9.62 -9.47
N ILE A 118 -30.69 8.85 -9.88
CA ILE A 118 -31.09 8.67 -11.28
C ILE A 118 -31.53 9.99 -11.94
N ASP A 119 -32.13 10.91 -11.18
CA ASP A 119 -32.65 12.18 -11.70
C ASP A 119 -31.53 13.18 -12.05
N THR A 120 -30.31 12.93 -11.56
CA THR A 120 -29.13 13.78 -11.83
C THR A 120 -28.34 13.35 -13.06
N ILE A 121 -28.65 12.20 -13.64
CA ILE A 121 -27.99 11.69 -14.83
C ILE A 121 -28.65 12.35 -16.03
N ALA A 122 -27.88 13.09 -16.83
CA ALA A 122 -28.39 13.66 -18.07
C ALA A 122 -28.91 12.53 -18.97
N ALA A 123 -30.12 12.70 -19.52
CA ALA A 123 -30.61 11.81 -20.57
C ALA A 123 -29.60 11.84 -21.73
N PRO A 124 -29.30 10.68 -22.35
CA PRO A 124 -28.43 10.68 -23.52
C PRO A 124 -29.01 11.61 -24.58
N GLU A 125 -28.16 12.48 -25.14
CA GLU A 125 -28.54 13.33 -26.28
C GLU A 125 -29.14 12.44 -27.37
N PRO A 126 -30.35 12.74 -27.86
CA PRO A 126 -30.95 11.95 -28.92
C PRO A 126 -30.01 11.98 -30.13
N ILE A 127 -29.58 10.80 -30.58
CA ILE A 127 -28.85 10.66 -31.84
C ILE A 127 -29.85 10.97 -32.95
N PHE A 128 -29.92 12.23 -33.37
CA PHE A 128 -30.66 12.61 -34.57
C PHE A 128 -29.96 11.98 -35.79
N ALA A 129 -30.66 11.06 -36.47
CA ALA A 129 -30.25 10.44 -37.73
C ALA A 129 -30.79 11.22 -38.92
#